data_AF-A0A7C7WXA3-F1
#
_entry.id   AF-A0A7C7WXA3-F1
#
_cell.length_a   1.000
_cell.length_b   1.000
_cell.length_c   1.000
_cell.angle_alpha   90.00
_cell.angle_beta   90.00
_cell.angle_gamma   90.00
#
_symmetry.space_group_name_H-M   'P 1'
#
loop_
_entity.id
_entity.type
_entity.pdbx_description
1 polymer ?
#
loop_
_entity_poly.entity_id
_entity_poly.type
_entity_poly.pdbx_seq_one_letter_code
_entity_poly.pdbx_strand_id
1 'polypeptide(L)'
;MARVLLVDDSTIDRRVAEEILQEADHEVLLASDGRQALDLVREQAPDVIVTDLQMPNLDGLGLVTSLQIESPSIPVILMTAHGSEDMANQALRSGATSYVPKSELSRLLQSSVETILSAVHREQTYAQLIGYAERAAFHFSLDNDPELIEPLVDLIQQMIRNVCEIDETEQLRTAVAWEAALTNAVYRGNLEISGKVSPLDAEERRHLRPYADRKTRVCAEVESSCIRFEVSDDGPGFDSTQFGQNEEAILGGGRGIMLMRTLMDEVTFSRNGRTVELVKHISSSVDTKNDMKVLARLVPTQSDTPIDITKRRVNIGRDRSCDVILAFSDVSGHHCQLYLHLGWWYVKDLQTKNGTRIDGVRIKRKRMRPGDEISIAKHTFTIQYDPGELGAIGPTPPPDPW
;
A
#
# COMPACT_ATOMS: atom_id res chain seq x y z
N MET A 1 10.90 -12.26 18.78
CA MET A 1 11.40 -13.09 17.67
C MET A 1 10.97 -12.49 16.34
N ALA A 2 11.95 -12.10 15.52
CA ALA A 2 11.75 -11.60 14.16
C ALA A 2 12.55 -12.48 13.19
N ARG A 3 12.14 -12.52 11.93
CA ARG A 3 12.79 -13.29 10.87
C ARG A 3 13.76 -12.43 10.09
N VAL A 4 15.03 -12.79 10.15
CA VAL A 4 16.12 -12.07 9.48
C VAL A 4 16.61 -12.92 8.31
N LEU A 5 16.60 -12.37 7.10
CA LEU A 5 17.27 -13.01 5.96
C LEU A 5 18.71 -12.51 5.88
N LEU A 6 19.66 -13.40 6.15
CA LEU A 6 21.09 -13.13 6.08
C LEU A 6 21.67 -13.63 4.74
N VAL A 7 22.25 -12.72 3.97
CA VAL A 7 22.76 -12.95 2.62
C VAL A 7 24.25 -12.63 2.60
N ASP A 8 25.10 -13.63 2.38
CA ASP A 8 26.55 -13.44 2.28
C ASP A 8 27.14 -14.68 1.59
N ASP A 9 28.07 -14.53 0.64
CA ASP A 9 28.71 -15.65 -0.05
C ASP A 9 29.82 -16.30 0.79
N SER A 10 30.43 -15.53 1.70
CA SER A 10 31.41 -15.99 2.67
C SER A 10 30.73 -16.81 3.77
N THR A 11 31.00 -18.12 3.79
CA THR A 11 30.46 -19.03 4.81
C THR A 11 30.91 -18.67 6.23
N ILE A 12 32.08 -18.02 6.37
CA ILE A 12 32.64 -17.59 7.65
C ILE A 12 31.89 -16.36 8.16
N ASP A 13 31.79 -15.31 7.33
CA ASP A 13 31.12 -14.06 7.72
C ASP A 13 29.63 -14.33 7.98
N ARG A 14 29.01 -15.16 7.15
CA ARG A 14 27.64 -15.61 7.33
C ARG A 14 27.44 -16.35 8.66
N ARG A 15 28.38 -17.21 9.07
CA ARG A 15 28.28 -17.92 10.36
C ARG A 15 28.36 -16.95 11.53
N VAL A 16 29.29 -16.00 11.49
CA VAL A 16 29.45 -14.99 12.56
C VAL A 16 28.20 -14.14 12.71
N ALA A 17 27.66 -13.63 11.60
CA ALA A 17 26.43 -12.85 11.63
C ALA A 17 25.21 -13.69 12.03
N GLU A 18 25.12 -14.95 11.60
CA GLU A 18 24.07 -15.89 12.01
C GLU A 18 24.08 -16.09 13.53
N GLU A 19 25.24 -16.36 14.14
CA GLU A 19 25.38 -16.55 15.59
C GLU A 19 24.92 -15.32 16.38
N ILE A 20 25.38 -14.12 15.98
CA ILE A 20 24.99 -12.85 16.63
C ILE A 20 23.46 -12.65 16.59
N LEU A 21 22.83 -12.95 15.46
CA LEU A 21 21.39 -12.76 15.29
C LEU A 21 20.57 -13.84 16.03
N GLN A 22 21.07 -15.07 16.08
CA GLN A 22 20.43 -16.16 16.83
C GLN A 22 20.53 -15.93 18.35
N GLU A 23 21.65 -15.41 18.86
CA GLU A 23 21.79 -15.01 20.27
C GLU A 23 20.79 -13.92 20.69
N ALA A 24 20.37 -13.08 19.73
CA ALA A 24 19.31 -12.08 19.91
C ALA A 24 17.88 -12.62 19.71
N ASP A 25 17.69 -13.95 19.70
CA ASP A 25 16.37 -14.62 19.59
C ASP A 25 15.64 -14.32 18.25
N HIS A 26 16.40 -14.19 17.17
CA HIS A 26 15.88 -14.08 15.80
C HIS A 26 15.87 -15.41 15.05
N GLU A 27 14.86 -15.61 14.18
CA GLU A 27 14.86 -16.68 13.19
C GLU A 27 15.73 -16.25 12.00
N VAL A 28 16.82 -16.97 11.71
CA VAL A 28 17.73 -16.60 10.62
C VAL A 28 17.52 -17.49 9.39
N LEU A 29 17.15 -16.88 8.27
CA LEU A 29 17.17 -17.51 6.95
C LEU A 29 18.50 -17.19 6.28
N LEU A 30 19.07 -18.15 5.53
CA LEU A 30 20.38 -17.99 4.90
C LEU A 30 20.27 -17.99 3.38
N ALA A 31 20.96 -17.05 2.73
CA ALA A 31 21.23 -17.04 1.31
C ALA A 31 22.72 -16.80 1.03
N SER A 32 23.21 -17.31 -0.10
CA SER A 32 24.60 -17.14 -0.55
C SER A 32 24.79 -16.05 -1.61
N ASP A 33 23.71 -15.53 -2.19
CA ASP A 33 23.76 -14.40 -3.13
C ASP A 33 22.40 -13.69 -3.21
N GLY A 34 22.36 -12.54 -3.89
CA GLY A 34 21.14 -11.75 -4.03
C GLY A 34 20.03 -12.46 -4.82
N ARG A 35 20.34 -13.41 -5.71
CA ARG A 35 19.31 -14.12 -6.47
C ARG A 35 18.56 -15.09 -5.57
N GLN A 36 19.29 -15.87 -4.78
CA GLN A 36 18.71 -16.75 -3.78
C GLN A 36 17.94 -15.94 -2.73
N ALA A 37 18.45 -14.76 -2.35
CA ALA A 37 17.75 -13.86 -1.44
C ALA A 37 16.38 -13.44 -1.99
N LEU A 38 16.29 -13.01 -3.25
CA LEU A 38 15.01 -12.65 -3.88
C LEU A 38 14.04 -13.84 -3.92
N ASP A 39 14.53 -15.03 -4.24
CA ASP A 39 13.69 -16.23 -4.26
C ASP A 39 13.16 -16.55 -2.85
N LEU A 40 13.99 -16.43 -1.81
CA LEU A 40 13.57 -16.59 -0.41
C LEU A 40 12.58 -15.51 0.03
N VAL A 41 12.76 -14.24 -0.36
CA VAL A 41 11.81 -13.16 -0.06
C VAL A 41 10.43 -13.46 -0.66
N ARG A 42 10.38 -13.97 -1.89
CA ARG A 42 9.13 -14.37 -2.56
C ARG A 42 8.46 -15.57 -1.88
N GLU A 43 9.25 -16.52 -1.39
CA GLU A 43 8.73 -17.68 -0.65
C GLU A 43 8.26 -17.33 0.76
N GLN A 44 9.03 -16.51 1.47
CA GLN A 44 8.88 -16.23 2.89
C GLN A 44 9.44 -14.84 3.19
N ALA A 45 8.55 -13.83 3.20
CA ALA A 45 8.93 -12.46 3.51
C ALA A 45 9.62 -12.36 4.90
N PRO A 46 10.89 -11.93 4.97
CA PRO A 46 11.56 -11.62 6.22
C PRO A 46 11.10 -10.26 6.78
N ASP A 47 11.33 -10.04 8.08
CA ASP A 47 11.08 -8.76 8.74
C ASP A 47 12.22 -7.75 8.46
N VAL A 48 13.41 -8.24 8.17
CA VAL A 48 14.60 -7.46 7.78
C VAL A 48 15.57 -8.32 6.99
N ILE A 49 16.29 -7.71 6.05
CA ILE A 49 17.35 -8.36 5.27
C ILE A 49 18.69 -7.79 5.71
N VAL A 50 19.65 -8.66 6.00
CA VAL A 50 21.04 -8.31 6.26
C VAL A 50 21.84 -8.92 5.11
N THR A 51 22.48 -8.10 4.27
CA THR A 51 23.16 -8.59 3.06
C THR A 51 24.57 -8.05 2.97
N ASP A 52 25.53 -8.88 2.55
CA ASP A 52 26.81 -8.37 2.07
C ASP A 52 26.60 -7.47 0.87
N LEU A 53 27.44 -6.44 0.78
CA LEU A 53 27.45 -5.51 -0.33
C LEU A 53 28.06 -6.15 -1.59
N GLN A 54 29.09 -6.97 -1.41
CA GLN A 54 29.84 -7.58 -2.51
C GLN A 54 29.62 -9.08 -2.53
N MET A 55 28.88 -9.58 -3.52
CA MET A 55 28.62 -11.01 -3.71
C MET A 55 28.65 -11.36 -5.20
N PRO A 56 28.91 -12.62 -5.56
CA PRO A 56 28.76 -13.09 -6.93
C PRO A 56 27.29 -13.02 -7.39
N ASN A 57 27.09 -13.07 -8.71
CA ASN A 57 25.77 -13.01 -9.36
C ASN A 57 25.07 -11.66 -9.16
N LEU A 58 24.16 -11.58 -8.18
CA LEU A 58 23.46 -10.35 -7.82
C LEU A 58 24.05 -9.84 -6.50
N ASP A 59 24.75 -8.71 -6.58
CA ASP A 59 25.39 -8.07 -5.44
C ASP A 59 24.37 -7.36 -4.52
N GLY A 60 24.82 -6.86 -3.37
CA GLY A 60 23.94 -6.23 -2.39
C GLY A 60 23.24 -4.97 -2.92
N LEU A 61 23.91 -4.19 -3.78
CA LEU A 61 23.32 -3.01 -4.41
C LEU A 61 22.22 -3.39 -5.41
N GLY A 62 22.47 -4.40 -6.25
CA GLY A 62 21.48 -4.94 -7.18
C GLY A 62 20.30 -5.57 -6.45
N LEU A 63 20.55 -6.23 -5.31
CA LEU A 63 19.50 -6.76 -4.44
C LEU A 63 18.61 -5.64 -3.88
N VAL A 64 19.20 -4.58 -3.31
CA VAL A 64 18.46 -3.41 -2.80
C VAL A 64 17.57 -2.80 -3.89
N THR A 65 18.13 -2.56 -5.08
CA THR A 65 17.40 -1.96 -6.20
C THR A 65 16.21 -2.84 -6.63
N SER A 66 16.40 -4.16 -6.64
CA SER A 66 15.34 -5.12 -6.98
C SER A 66 14.22 -5.13 -5.92
N LEU A 67 14.60 -5.07 -4.64
CA LEU A 67 13.66 -5.06 -3.52
C LEU A 67 12.84 -3.77 -3.44
N GLN A 68 13.39 -2.62 -3.84
CA GLN A 68 12.62 -1.38 -3.93
C GLN A 68 11.45 -1.45 -4.92
N ILE A 69 11.51 -2.36 -5.90
CA ILE A 69 10.44 -2.61 -6.86
C ILE A 69 9.50 -3.72 -6.35
N GLU A 70 10.05 -4.84 -5.88
CA GLU A 70 9.25 -6.03 -5.55
C GLU A 70 8.68 -6.03 -4.12
N SER A 71 9.38 -5.41 -3.16
CA SER A 71 9.05 -5.45 -1.72
C SER A 71 9.65 -4.26 -0.95
N PRO A 72 9.27 -3.01 -1.28
CA PRO A 72 9.89 -1.80 -0.73
C PRO A 72 9.73 -1.63 0.79
N SER A 73 8.81 -2.36 1.41
CA SER A 73 8.54 -2.31 2.85
C SER A 73 9.51 -3.14 3.71
N ILE A 74 10.35 -3.98 3.10
CA ILE A 74 11.32 -4.79 3.83
C ILE A 74 12.62 -4.00 3.98
N PRO A 75 13.05 -3.64 5.20
CA PRO A 75 14.28 -2.91 5.40
C PRO A 75 15.51 -3.77 5.07
N VAL A 76 16.54 -3.14 4.50
CA VAL A 76 17.79 -3.80 4.11
C VAL A 76 18.97 -3.16 4.84
N ILE A 77 19.75 -3.97 5.53
CA ILE A 77 20.99 -3.59 6.21
C ILE A 77 22.16 -4.19 5.44
N LEU A 78 23.10 -3.35 5.01
CA LEU A 78 24.28 -3.79 4.27
C LEU A 78 25.41 -4.17 5.21
N MET A 79 26.11 -5.27 4.96
CA MET A 79 27.39 -5.58 5.58
C MET A 79 28.49 -5.14 4.61
N THR A 80 29.43 -4.33 5.07
CA THR A 80 30.43 -3.70 4.18
C THR A 80 31.84 -4.05 4.59
N ALA A 81 32.69 -4.43 3.63
CA ALA A 81 34.12 -4.58 3.86
C ALA A 81 34.80 -3.21 4.06
N HIS A 82 36.06 -3.23 4.52
CA HIS A 82 36.85 -2.01 4.67
C HIS A 82 37.09 -1.34 3.29
N GLY A 83 36.88 -0.03 3.21
CA GLY A 83 37.06 0.74 1.97
C GLY A 83 35.85 0.78 1.03
N SER A 84 34.69 0.24 1.43
CA SER A 84 33.46 0.22 0.61
C SER A 84 32.49 1.39 0.88
N GLU A 85 32.97 2.51 1.44
CA GLU A 85 32.12 3.64 1.89
C GLU A 85 31.32 4.29 0.75
N ASP A 86 31.92 4.49 -0.42
CA ASP A 86 31.23 5.08 -1.58
C ASP A 86 30.09 4.18 -2.08
N MET A 87 30.32 2.86 -2.11
CA MET A 87 29.29 1.89 -2.50
C MET A 87 28.18 1.79 -1.45
N ALA A 88 28.52 1.86 -0.16
CA ALA A 88 27.52 1.90 0.91
C ALA A 88 26.63 3.14 0.80
N ASN A 89 27.24 4.31 0.56
CA ASN A 89 26.51 5.56 0.32
C ASN A 89 25.61 5.49 -0.91
N GLN A 90 26.07 4.86 -1.99
CA GLN A 90 25.25 4.63 -3.18
C GLN A 90 24.04 3.75 -2.85
N ALA A 91 24.26 2.65 -2.12
CA ALA A 91 23.18 1.73 -1.77
C ALA A 91 22.15 2.34 -0.81
N LEU A 92 22.56 3.22 0.12
CA LEU A 92 21.63 4.02 0.93
C LEU A 92 20.75 4.92 0.06
N ARG A 93 21.32 5.60 -0.95
CA ARG A 93 20.55 6.41 -1.90
C ARG A 93 19.62 5.56 -2.76
N SER A 94 19.97 4.31 -3.01
CA SER A 94 19.15 3.33 -3.74
C SER A 94 18.10 2.63 -2.87
N GLY A 95 17.97 2.97 -1.59
CA GLY A 95 16.90 2.47 -0.71
C GLY A 95 17.32 1.47 0.36
N ALA A 96 18.62 1.27 0.60
CA ALA A 96 19.06 0.54 1.80
C ALA A 96 18.76 1.36 3.06
N THR A 97 18.38 0.68 4.14
CA THR A 97 17.98 1.30 5.40
C THR A 97 19.18 1.69 6.26
N SER A 98 20.22 0.86 6.25
CA SER A 98 21.44 1.07 7.04
C SER A 98 22.60 0.24 6.48
N TYR A 99 23.79 0.43 7.05
CA TYR A 99 24.93 -0.44 6.83
C TYR A 99 25.71 -0.68 8.13
N VAL A 100 26.43 -1.80 8.18
CA VAL A 100 27.27 -2.24 9.28
C VAL A 100 28.63 -2.70 8.69
N PRO A 101 29.75 -2.07 9.07
CA PRO A 101 31.07 -2.57 8.69
C PRO A 101 31.29 -4.00 9.18
N LYS A 102 31.82 -4.89 8.34
CA LYS A 102 32.11 -6.30 8.68
C LYS A 102 33.05 -6.41 9.90
N SER A 103 33.97 -5.46 10.06
CA SER A 103 34.87 -5.36 11.22
C SER A 103 34.16 -5.05 12.54
N GLU A 104 32.89 -4.62 12.51
CA GLU A 104 32.10 -4.20 13.66
C GLU A 104 30.81 -5.02 13.85
N LEU A 105 30.66 -6.16 13.16
CA LEU A 105 29.45 -6.99 13.23
C LEU A 105 29.07 -7.33 14.67
N SER A 106 30.04 -7.79 15.48
CA SER A 106 29.82 -8.17 16.89
C SER A 106 29.36 -7.01 17.78
N ARG A 107 29.63 -5.77 17.38
CA ARG A 107 29.29 -4.57 18.16
C ARG A 107 27.98 -3.94 17.69
N LEU A 108 27.73 -3.93 16.38
CA LEU A 108 26.70 -3.08 15.79
C LEU A 108 25.53 -3.86 15.19
N LEU A 109 25.72 -5.09 14.74
CA LEU A 109 24.71 -5.80 13.95
C LEU A 109 23.39 -5.96 14.71
N GLN A 110 23.43 -6.52 15.91
CA GLN A 110 22.25 -6.71 16.75
C GLN A 110 21.51 -5.38 16.99
N SER A 111 22.23 -4.36 17.49
CA SER A 111 21.62 -3.06 17.81
C SER A 111 21.01 -2.38 16.58
N SER A 112 21.60 -2.57 15.39
CA SER A 112 21.10 -2.00 14.14
C SER A 112 19.80 -2.69 13.70
N VAL A 113 19.77 -4.03 13.77
CA VAL A 113 18.58 -4.84 13.48
C VAL A 113 17.45 -4.47 14.45
N GLU A 114 17.71 -4.44 15.74
CA GLU A 114 16.71 -4.11 16.77
C GLU A 114 16.14 -2.69 16.60
N THR A 115 17.00 -1.72 16.29
CA THR A 115 16.58 -0.32 16.06
C THR A 115 15.63 -0.23 14.87
N ILE A 116 15.95 -0.91 13.76
CA ILE A 116 15.15 -0.92 12.54
C ILE A 116 13.83 -1.66 12.77
N LEU A 117 13.86 -2.85 13.37
CA LEU A 117 12.65 -3.62 13.67
C LEU A 117 11.72 -2.84 14.60
N SER A 118 12.26 -2.13 15.59
CA SER A 118 11.47 -1.28 16.49
C SER A 118 10.82 -0.11 15.73
N ALA A 119 11.52 0.49 14.77
CA ALA A 119 10.96 1.56 13.95
C ALA A 119 9.82 1.05 13.05
N VAL A 120 10.01 -0.08 12.37
CA VAL A 120 8.99 -0.73 11.52
C VAL A 120 7.77 -1.14 12.36
N HIS A 121 7.99 -1.77 13.51
CA HIS A 121 6.89 -2.19 14.38
C HIS A 121 6.09 -1.00 14.92
N ARG A 122 6.78 0.11 15.25
CA ARG A 122 6.12 1.33 15.68
C ARG A 122 5.28 1.96 14.57
N GLU A 123 5.80 1.99 13.34
CA GLU A 123 5.04 2.45 12.18
C GLU A 123 3.78 1.60 11.94
N GLN A 124 3.90 0.27 12.02
CA GLN A 124 2.76 -0.65 11.96
C GLN A 124 1.76 -0.42 13.10
N THR A 125 2.25 -0.20 14.32
CA THR A 125 1.39 0.09 15.48
C THR A 125 0.64 1.40 15.31
N TYR A 126 1.30 2.45 14.80
CA TYR A 126 0.64 3.71 14.47
C TYR A 126 -0.40 3.55 13.37
N ALA A 127 -0.08 2.80 12.31
CA ALA A 127 -1.05 2.49 11.25
C ALA A 127 -2.28 1.75 11.80
N GLN A 128 -2.08 0.79 12.70
CA GLN A 128 -3.18 0.11 13.41
C GLN A 128 -4.01 1.07 14.26
N LEU A 129 -3.38 1.98 15.00
CA LEU A 129 -4.08 2.97 15.82
C LEU A 129 -4.90 3.95 14.97
N ILE A 130 -4.34 4.40 13.84
CA ILE A 130 -5.06 5.24 12.86
C ILE A 130 -6.25 4.46 12.26
N GLY A 131 -6.12 3.15 12.10
CA GLY A 131 -7.22 2.24 11.71
C GLY A 131 -8.41 2.23 12.66
N TYR A 132 -8.25 2.67 13.91
CA TYR A 132 -9.37 2.83 14.85
C TYR A 132 -9.99 4.23 14.83
N ALA A 133 -9.45 5.17 14.04
CA ALA A 133 -10.02 6.51 13.94
C ALA A 133 -11.36 6.48 13.19
N GLU A 134 -12.44 6.91 13.84
CA GLU A 134 -13.77 7.01 13.21
C GLU A 134 -13.86 8.20 12.24
N ARG A 135 -13.12 9.27 12.52
CA ARG A 135 -13.06 10.48 11.71
C ARG A 135 -11.72 11.19 11.84
N ALA A 136 -11.21 11.71 10.73
CA ALA A 136 -10.05 12.60 10.68
C ALA A 136 -10.37 13.84 9.83
N ALA A 137 -9.85 15.00 10.23
CA ALA A 137 -10.00 16.24 9.48
C ALA A 137 -8.68 17.01 9.44
N PHE A 138 -8.23 17.37 8.25
CA PHE A 138 -6.97 18.07 8.00
C PHE A 138 -7.24 19.41 7.32
N HIS A 139 -6.69 20.47 7.89
CA HIS A 139 -6.87 21.83 7.41
C HIS A 139 -5.51 22.41 7.04
N PHE A 140 -5.36 22.82 5.78
CA PHE A 140 -4.14 23.41 5.25
C PHE A 140 -4.40 24.81 4.73
N SER A 141 -3.43 25.70 4.90
CA SER A 141 -3.40 27.03 4.31
C SER A 141 -2.07 27.20 3.61
N LEU A 142 -2.09 27.15 2.28
CA LEU A 142 -0.90 27.11 1.42
C LEU A 142 -0.66 28.48 0.79
N ASP A 143 0.61 28.79 0.60
CA ASP A 143 1.05 29.76 -0.41
C ASP A 143 0.79 29.23 -1.82
N ASN A 144 0.81 30.11 -2.82
CA ASN A 144 0.57 29.77 -4.22
C ASN A 144 1.80 29.14 -4.88
N ASP A 145 2.35 28.11 -4.23
CA ASP A 145 3.44 27.29 -4.72
C ASP A 145 2.91 26.06 -5.45
N PRO A 146 3.06 25.98 -6.78
CA PRO A 146 2.62 24.79 -7.52
C PRO A 146 3.39 23.52 -7.15
N GLU A 147 4.62 23.62 -6.65
CA GLU A 147 5.44 22.45 -6.27
C GLU A 147 4.86 21.72 -5.04
N LEU A 148 3.98 22.38 -4.28
CA LEU A 148 3.32 21.77 -3.11
C LEU A 148 2.05 20.99 -3.47
N ILE A 149 1.57 21.05 -4.71
CA ILE A 149 0.31 20.38 -5.10
C ILE A 149 0.43 18.87 -4.97
N GLU A 150 1.39 18.25 -5.66
CA GLU A 150 1.59 16.79 -5.66
C GLU A 150 1.96 16.27 -4.27
N PRO A 151 2.94 16.85 -3.53
CA PRO A 151 3.24 16.43 -2.16
C PRO A 151 2.05 16.52 -1.20
N LEU A 152 1.17 17.51 -1.35
CA LEU A 152 -0.01 17.62 -0.52
C LEU A 152 -1.04 16.54 -0.84
N VAL A 153 -1.29 16.27 -2.12
CA VAL A 153 -2.18 15.16 -2.53
C VAL A 153 -1.64 13.85 -1.97
N ASP A 154 -0.35 13.58 -2.11
CA ASP A 154 0.29 12.38 -1.58
C ASP A 154 0.18 12.26 -0.06
N LEU A 155 0.41 13.37 0.66
CA LEU A 155 0.26 13.41 2.11
C LEU A 155 -1.18 13.07 2.53
N ILE A 156 -2.18 13.68 1.89
CA ILE A 156 -3.58 13.41 2.20
C ILE A 156 -3.91 11.96 1.85
N GLN A 157 -3.49 11.46 0.70
CA GLN A 157 -3.62 10.06 0.31
C GLN A 157 -2.98 9.09 1.30
N GLN A 158 -1.82 9.43 1.88
CA GLN A 158 -1.17 8.64 2.94
C GLN A 158 -2.00 8.63 4.23
N MET A 159 -2.51 9.78 4.65
CA MET A 159 -3.25 9.92 5.91
C MET A 159 -4.59 9.17 5.88
N ILE A 160 -5.28 9.18 4.74
CA ILE A 160 -6.61 8.58 4.61
C ILE A 160 -6.55 7.06 4.42
N ARG A 161 -5.46 6.52 3.85
CA ARG A 161 -5.29 5.07 3.61
C ARG A 161 -5.49 4.21 4.85
N ASN A 162 -5.13 4.77 6.00
CA ASN A 162 -5.26 4.08 7.28
C ASN A 162 -6.60 4.35 7.97
N VAL A 163 -7.44 5.27 7.49
CA VAL A 163 -8.74 5.63 8.10
C VAL A 163 -9.91 5.05 7.31
N CYS A 164 -9.84 5.05 5.97
CA CYS A 164 -10.87 4.50 5.11
C CYS A 164 -10.30 3.42 4.17
N GLU A 165 -11.03 2.30 4.02
CA GLU A 165 -10.69 1.26 3.04
C GLU A 165 -11.04 1.74 1.62
N ILE A 166 -10.10 2.42 0.97
CA ILE A 166 -10.17 2.78 -0.44
C ILE A 166 -9.29 1.83 -1.25
N ASP A 167 -9.80 1.28 -2.36
CA ASP A 167 -8.97 0.46 -3.25
C ASP A 167 -8.00 1.32 -4.07
N GLU A 168 -6.93 0.72 -4.59
CA GLU A 168 -5.88 1.44 -5.34
C GLU A 168 -6.41 2.21 -6.56
N THR A 169 -7.49 1.72 -7.20
CA THR A 169 -8.07 2.40 -8.37
C THR A 169 -8.81 3.66 -7.94
N GLU A 170 -9.67 3.55 -6.92
CA GLU A 170 -10.35 4.72 -6.36
C GLU A 170 -9.37 5.68 -5.68
N GLN A 171 -8.28 5.17 -5.13
CA GLN A 171 -7.20 5.97 -4.59
C GLN A 171 -6.56 6.84 -5.68
N LEU A 172 -6.20 6.23 -6.82
CA LEU A 172 -5.64 6.97 -7.95
C LEU A 172 -6.64 7.98 -8.52
N ARG A 173 -7.93 7.61 -8.62
CA ARG A 173 -8.99 8.48 -9.13
C ARG A 173 -9.22 9.71 -8.26
N THR A 174 -9.28 9.51 -6.94
CA THR A 174 -9.42 10.63 -5.98
C THR A 174 -8.20 11.54 -6.03
N ALA A 175 -6.98 11.00 -6.11
CA ALA A 175 -5.76 11.79 -6.27
C ALA A 175 -5.81 12.71 -7.51
N VAL A 176 -6.18 12.16 -8.68
CA VAL A 176 -6.32 12.94 -9.93
C VAL A 176 -7.36 14.06 -9.81
N ALA A 177 -8.49 13.79 -9.16
CA ALA A 177 -9.53 14.79 -8.95
C ALA A 177 -9.07 15.92 -8.01
N TRP A 178 -8.36 15.58 -6.94
CA TRP A 178 -7.84 16.55 -5.97
C TRP A 178 -6.72 17.40 -6.55
N GLU A 179 -5.82 16.80 -7.31
CA GLU A 179 -4.78 17.52 -8.05
C GLU A 179 -5.41 18.52 -9.03
N ALA A 180 -6.48 18.13 -9.74
CA ALA A 180 -7.22 19.03 -10.62
C ALA A 180 -7.88 20.19 -9.85
N ALA A 181 -8.43 19.95 -8.67
CA ALA A 181 -9.02 20.98 -7.81
C ALA A 181 -7.96 21.98 -7.31
N LEU A 182 -6.84 21.48 -6.79
CA LEU A 182 -5.72 22.29 -6.31
C LEU A 182 -5.06 23.08 -7.43
N THR A 183 -4.84 22.45 -8.59
CA THR A 183 -4.31 23.12 -9.78
C THR A 183 -5.21 24.28 -10.19
N ASN A 184 -6.53 24.09 -10.18
CA ASN A 184 -7.46 25.18 -10.48
C ASN A 184 -7.38 26.30 -9.44
N ALA A 185 -7.38 25.99 -8.15
CA ALA A 185 -7.30 26.97 -7.09
C ALA A 185 -5.99 27.78 -7.13
N VAL A 186 -4.84 27.13 -7.30
CA VAL A 186 -3.53 27.78 -7.35
C VAL A 186 -3.36 28.56 -8.67
N TYR A 187 -3.45 27.88 -9.82
CA TYR A 187 -3.13 28.52 -11.10
C TYR A 187 -4.24 29.46 -11.58
N ARG A 188 -5.50 29.05 -11.54
CA ARG A 188 -6.61 29.83 -12.14
C ARG A 188 -7.26 30.77 -11.16
N GLY A 189 -7.42 30.34 -9.90
CA GLY A 189 -7.97 31.16 -8.83
C GLY A 189 -6.97 32.21 -8.38
N ASN A 190 -5.96 31.80 -7.62
CA ASN A 190 -5.05 32.72 -6.97
C ASN A 190 -4.07 33.40 -7.93
N LEU A 191 -3.46 32.68 -8.87
CA LEU A 191 -2.49 33.25 -9.82
C LEU A 191 -3.12 33.82 -11.10
N GLU A 192 -4.43 33.62 -11.32
CA GLU A 192 -5.19 34.11 -12.49
C GLU A 192 -4.55 33.74 -13.85
N ILE A 193 -3.92 32.57 -13.95
CA ILE A 193 -3.29 32.05 -15.16
C ILE A 193 -4.38 31.40 -16.03
N SER A 194 -4.65 32.04 -17.16
CA SER A 194 -5.66 31.61 -18.14
C SER A 194 -5.06 30.66 -19.18
N GLY A 195 -5.85 29.72 -19.69
CA GLY A 195 -5.41 28.80 -20.75
C GLY A 195 -4.52 27.66 -20.26
N LYS A 196 -3.41 27.40 -20.98
CA LYS A 196 -2.45 26.33 -20.66
C LYS A 196 -1.63 26.73 -19.43
N VAL A 197 -1.58 25.84 -18.45
CA VAL A 197 -0.77 26.00 -17.24
C VAL A 197 0.69 26.24 -17.62
N SER A 198 1.25 27.37 -17.19
CA SER A 198 2.65 27.77 -17.41
C SER A 198 3.36 27.84 -16.04
N PRO A 199 4.30 26.93 -15.75
CA PRO A 199 5.08 26.97 -14.51
C PRO A 199 5.91 28.25 -14.37
N LEU A 200 6.43 28.78 -15.49
CA LEU A 200 7.18 30.04 -15.53
C LEU A 200 6.32 31.22 -15.06
N ASP A 201 5.11 31.35 -15.63
CA ASP A 201 4.20 32.44 -15.26
C ASP A 201 3.77 32.33 -13.79
N ALA A 202 3.63 31.11 -13.28
CA ALA A 202 3.29 30.86 -11.88
C ALA A 202 4.42 31.28 -10.93
N GLU A 203 5.67 30.93 -11.27
CA GLU A 203 6.84 31.33 -10.48
C GLU A 203 7.04 32.85 -10.49
N GLU A 204 6.76 33.52 -11.60
CA GLU A 204 6.80 34.98 -11.64
C GLU A 204 5.68 35.62 -10.79
N ARG A 205 4.44 35.13 -10.93
CA ARG A 205 3.27 35.75 -10.29
C ARG A 205 3.18 35.49 -8.80
N ARG A 206 3.62 34.33 -8.29
CA ARG A 206 3.49 33.97 -6.87
C ARG A 206 4.20 34.94 -5.91
N HIS A 207 5.18 35.70 -6.39
CA HIS A 207 5.91 36.70 -5.61
C HIS A 207 5.35 38.12 -5.76
N LEU A 208 4.34 38.32 -6.63
CA LEU A 208 3.75 39.63 -6.92
C LEU A 208 2.43 39.82 -6.20
N ARG A 209 2.15 41.06 -5.75
CA ARG A 209 0.82 41.42 -5.23
C ARG A 209 -0.20 41.59 -6.37
N PRO A 210 -1.47 41.23 -6.17
CA PRO A 210 -2.06 40.70 -4.93
C PRO A 210 -1.85 39.19 -4.72
N TYR A 211 -1.29 38.47 -5.70
CA TYR A 211 -1.22 37.01 -5.71
C TYR A 211 -0.40 36.42 -4.54
N ALA A 212 0.68 37.08 -4.14
CA ALA A 212 1.52 36.67 -3.02
C ALA A 212 0.78 36.71 -1.65
N ASP A 213 -0.25 37.55 -1.52
CA ASP A 213 -1.03 37.68 -0.28
C ASP A 213 -2.21 36.69 -0.23
N ARG A 214 -2.56 36.07 -1.36
CA ARG A 214 -3.68 35.11 -1.48
C ARG A 214 -3.27 33.73 -1.00
N LYS A 215 -4.19 33.00 -0.37
CA LYS A 215 -3.95 31.63 0.10
C LYS A 215 -4.86 30.62 -0.59
N THR A 216 -4.37 29.41 -0.76
CA THR A 216 -5.21 28.25 -1.08
C THR A 216 -5.50 27.51 0.22
N ARG A 217 -6.77 27.30 0.56
CA ARG A 217 -7.16 26.55 1.76
C ARG A 217 -7.72 25.20 1.36
N VAL A 218 -7.28 24.16 2.06
CA VAL A 218 -7.69 22.78 1.80
C VAL A 218 -8.24 22.18 3.08
N CYS A 219 -9.44 21.62 3.01
CA CYS A 219 -10.01 20.80 4.08
C CYS A 219 -10.23 19.39 3.55
N ALA A 220 -9.57 18.41 4.16
CA ALA A 220 -9.79 17.00 3.88
C ALA A 220 -10.40 16.35 5.12
N GLU A 221 -11.66 15.95 5.02
CA GLU A 221 -12.35 15.19 6.05
C GLU A 221 -12.57 13.76 5.58
N VAL A 222 -12.21 12.80 6.43
CA VAL A 222 -12.36 11.38 6.15
C VAL A 222 -13.10 10.71 7.28
N GLU A 223 -14.11 9.96 6.87
CA GLU A 223 -14.92 9.03 7.64
C GLU A 223 -14.86 7.66 6.94
N SER A 224 -15.23 6.59 7.63
CA SER A 224 -15.17 5.23 7.06
C SER A 224 -16.01 5.05 5.78
N SER A 225 -17.06 5.86 5.59
CA SER A 225 -17.99 5.79 4.46
C SER A 225 -17.87 6.96 3.49
N CYS A 226 -17.00 7.93 3.74
CA CYS A 226 -16.98 9.16 2.97
C CYS A 226 -15.65 9.90 3.09
N ILE A 227 -15.17 10.40 1.97
CA ILE A 227 -14.09 11.40 1.92
C ILE A 227 -14.68 12.69 1.37
N ARG A 228 -14.53 13.79 2.12
CA ARG A 228 -14.82 15.15 1.65
C ARG A 228 -13.52 15.88 1.47
N PHE A 229 -13.34 16.46 0.30
CA PHE A 229 -12.17 17.26 -0.04
C PHE A 229 -12.65 18.62 -0.55
N GLU A 230 -12.41 19.65 0.25
CA GLU A 230 -12.73 21.03 -0.08
C GLU A 230 -11.44 21.78 -0.42
N VAL A 231 -11.47 22.51 -1.52
CA VAL A 231 -10.42 23.47 -1.89
C VAL A 231 -11.05 24.84 -2.08
N SER A 232 -10.43 25.86 -1.49
CA SER A 232 -10.81 27.25 -1.72
C SER A 232 -9.62 28.16 -2.04
N ASP A 233 -9.87 29.21 -2.81
CA ASP A 233 -8.91 30.24 -3.19
C ASP A 233 -9.42 31.66 -2.85
N ASP A 234 -8.49 32.61 -2.74
CA ASP A 234 -8.77 34.02 -2.49
C ASP A 234 -8.84 34.84 -3.81
N GLY A 235 -8.88 34.15 -4.94
CA GLY A 235 -8.95 34.72 -6.28
C GLY A 235 -10.31 35.38 -6.61
N PRO A 236 -10.49 35.85 -7.84
CA PRO A 236 -11.74 36.48 -8.25
C PRO A 236 -12.92 35.50 -8.23
N GLY A 237 -12.66 34.19 -8.43
CA GLY A 237 -13.67 33.16 -8.63
C GLY A 237 -14.13 33.06 -10.08
N PHE A 238 -14.94 32.06 -10.41
CA PHE A 238 -15.42 31.82 -11.78
C PHE A 238 -16.84 31.23 -11.83
N ASP A 239 -17.52 31.37 -12.97
CA ASP A 239 -18.80 30.70 -13.19
C ASP A 239 -18.60 29.25 -13.62
N SER A 240 -18.81 28.31 -12.69
CA SER A 240 -18.64 26.88 -12.93
C SER A 240 -19.67 26.26 -13.88
N THR A 241 -20.75 26.97 -14.21
CA THR A 241 -21.78 26.47 -15.13
C THR A 241 -21.34 26.51 -16.59
N GLN A 242 -20.32 27.30 -16.91
CA GLN A 242 -19.85 27.52 -18.29
C GLN A 242 -18.86 26.44 -18.78
N PHE A 243 -18.38 25.56 -17.89
CA PHE A 243 -17.35 24.58 -18.20
C PHE A 243 -17.91 23.15 -18.26
N GLY A 244 -17.60 22.43 -19.35
CA GLY A 244 -17.87 20.99 -19.48
C GLY A 244 -19.03 20.59 -20.39
N GLN A 245 -19.55 21.47 -21.27
CA GLN A 245 -20.62 21.10 -22.21
C GLN A 245 -20.14 20.72 -23.62
N ASN A 246 -18.99 21.22 -24.10
CA ASN A 246 -18.46 20.97 -25.46
C ASN A 246 -16.92 20.81 -25.48
N GLU A 247 -16.34 20.19 -26.53
CA GLU A 247 -14.90 19.89 -26.67
C GLU A 247 -13.96 21.11 -26.54
N GLU A 248 -14.34 22.27 -27.07
CA GLU A 248 -13.56 23.51 -26.93
C GLU A 248 -13.41 23.96 -25.47
N ALA A 249 -14.44 23.77 -24.65
CA ALA A 249 -14.39 24.11 -23.22
C ALA A 249 -13.49 23.13 -22.44
N ILE A 250 -13.31 21.91 -22.93
CA ILE A 250 -12.41 20.90 -22.33
C ILE A 250 -10.95 21.27 -22.58
N LEU A 251 -10.63 21.67 -23.81
CA LEU A 251 -9.28 22.07 -24.24
C LEU A 251 -8.84 23.43 -23.63
N GLY A 252 -9.79 24.33 -23.34
CA GLY A 252 -9.55 25.66 -22.76
C GLY A 252 -9.37 25.73 -21.23
N GLY A 253 -9.16 24.59 -20.55
CA GLY A 253 -8.99 24.53 -19.10
C GLY A 253 -10.12 23.84 -18.33
N GLY A 254 -11.20 23.44 -19.01
CA GLY A 254 -12.30 22.67 -18.42
C GLY A 254 -11.99 21.18 -18.19
N ARG A 255 -10.86 20.66 -18.68
CA ARG A 255 -10.43 19.27 -18.43
C ARG A 255 -10.39 18.94 -16.93
N GLY A 256 -9.86 19.83 -16.09
CA GLY A 256 -9.80 19.60 -14.65
C GLY A 256 -11.21 19.47 -14.04
N ILE A 257 -12.14 20.34 -14.44
CA ILE A 257 -13.54 20.30 -13.99
C ILE A 257 -14.24 19.01 -14.45
N MET A 258 -13.99 18.57 -15.67
CA MET A 258 -14.49 17.30 -16.18
C MET A 258 -13.97 16.11 -15.35
N LEU A 259 -12.67 16.08 -15.07
CA LEU A 259 -12.05 15.02 -14.25
C LEU A 259 -12.68 14.97 -12.86
N MET A 260 -12.82 16.12 -12.18
CA MET A 260 -13.48 16.20 -10.89
C MET A 260 -14.90 15.61 -10.94
N ARG A 261 -15.74 16.05 -11.90
CA ARG A 261 -17.13 15.58 -12.04
C ARG A 261 -17.27 14.11 -12.46
N THR A 262 -16.24 13.54 -13.09
CA THR A 262 -16.26 12.16 -13.59
C THR A 262 -15.76 11.17 -12.55
N LEU A 263 -14.79 11.58 -11.72
CA LEU A 263 -14.10 10.71 -10.78
C LEU A 263 -14.69 10.76 -9.36
N MET A 264 -15.34 11.86 -9.01
CA MET A 264 -15.98 12.07 -7.71
C MET A 264 -17.49 11.87 -7.83
N ASP A 265 -18.12 11.45 -6.73
CA ASP A 265 -19.55 11.13 -6.74
C ASP A 265 -20.40 12.40 -6.63
N GLU A 266 -19.92 13.38 -5.87
CA GLU A 266 -20.51 14.72 -5.81
C GLU A 266 -19.44 15.80 -5.97
N VAL A 267 -19.75 16.84 -6.74
CA VAL A 267 -18.90 18.02 -6.91
C VAL A 267 -19.75 19.27 -6.85
N THR A 268 -19.53 20.08 -5.82
CA THR A 268 -20.29 21.30 -5.57
C THR A 268 -19.37 22.51 -5.65
N PHE A 269 -19.72 23.48 -6.48
CA PHE A 269 -19.04 24.77 -6.53
C PHE A 269 -19.86 25.80 -5.77
N SER A 270 -19.18 26.60 -4.94
CA SER A 270 -19.75 27.80 -4.34
C SER A 270 -20.24 28.79 -5.41
N ARG A 271 -21.24 29.62 -5.06
CA ARG A 271 -21.82 30.60 -6.01
C ARG A 271 -20.82 31.61 -6.57
N ASN A 272 -19.78 31.95 -5.80
CA ASN A 272 -18.71 32.84 -6.24
C ASN A 272 -17.59 32.09 -6.98
N GLY A 273 -17.65 30.76 -7.08
CA GLY A 273 -16.69 29.91 -7.78
C GLY A 273 -15.30 29.85 -7.15
N ARG A 274 -15.17 30.21 -5.87
CA ARG A 274 -13.88 30.20 -5.15
C ARG A 274 -13.64 28.95 -4.35
N THR A 275 -14.69 28.20 -4.08
CA THR A 275 -14.65 26.95 -3.33
C THR A 275 -15.27 25.84 -4.17
N VAL A 276 -14.58 24.72 -4.22
CA VAL A 276 -15.07 23.44 -4.73
C VAL A 276 -15.02 22.41 -3.62
N GLU A 277 -16.14 21.74 -3.40
CA GLU A 277 -16.27 20.59 -2.53
C GLU A 277 -16.39 19.35 -3.41
N LEU A 278 -15.55 18.35 -3.16
CA LEU A 278 -15.56 17.06 -3.84
C LEU A 278 -15.83 15.98 -2.81
N VAL A 279 -16.87 15.18 -3.04
CA VAL A 279 -17.26 14.08 -2.16
C VAL A 279 -17.05 12.77 -2.88
N LYS A 280 -16.38 11.85 -2.19
CA LYS A 280 -16.32 10.44 -2.56
C LYS A 280 -17.00 9.62 -1.49
N HIS A 281 -18.10 8.98 -1.87
CA HIS A 281 -18.73 7.98 -1.03
C HIS A 281 -17.88 6.73 -1.09
N ILE A 282 -17.23 6.46 0.03
CA ILE A 282 -16.59 5.17 0.21
C ILE A 282 -17.74 4.22 0.45
N SER A 283 -18.01 3.40 -0.56
CA SER A 283 -18.95 2.30 -0.44
C SER A 283 -18.44 1.43 0.68
N SER A 284 -18.95 1.69 1.88
CA SER A 284 -18.71 0.83 3.00
C SER A 284 -19.28 -0.51 2.56
N SER A 285 -18.51 -1.57 2.74
CA SER A 285 -19.07 -2.91 2.82
C SER A 285 -20.04 -3.05 4.03
N VAL A 286 -20.54 -1.94 4.61
CA VAL A 286 -21.05 -1.85 5.98
C VAL A 286 -22.40 -1.12 6.11
N ASP A 287 -22.91 -0.37 5.12
CA ASP A 287 -24.26 0.22 5.19
C ASP A 287 -25.33 -0.62 4.49
N THR A 288 -25.54 -1.82 5.04
CA THR A 288 -26.89 -2.31 5.30
C THR A 288 -26.82 -3.10 6.60
N LYS A 289 -27.52 -2.65 7.64
CA LYS A 289 -28.00 -3.54 8.69
C LYS A 289 -28.95 -4.55 8.02
N ASN A 290 -28.35 -5.59 7.43
CA ASN A 290 -28.79 -7.00 7.36
C ASN A 290 -28.22 -7.77 6.15
N ASP A 291 -27.19 -7.29 5.45
CA ASP A 291 -26.44 -8.15 4.51
C ASP A 291 -24.99 -7.65 4.43
N MET A 292 -24.08 -8.27 5.19
CA MET A 292 -22.66 -8.17 4.84
C MET A 292 -22.52 -8.69 3.40
N LYS A 293 -22.13 -7.83 2.46
CA LYS A 293 -21.93 -8.26 1.06
C LYS A 293 -20.95 -9.43 1.07
N VAL A 294 -21.45 -10.61 0.74
CA VAL A 294 -20.65 -11.84 0.70
C VAL A 294 -19.70 -11.74 -0.49
N LEU A 295 -18.41 -11.60 -0.21
CA LEU A 295 -17.34 -11.50 -1.22
C LEU A 295 -16.94 -12.89 -1.74
N ALA A 296 -17.10 -13.93 -0.91
CA ALA A 296 -16.98 -15.33 -1.29
C ALA A 296 -17.72 -16.22 -0.30
N ARG A 297 -17.98 -17.47 -0.68
CA ARG A 297 -18.44 -18.52 0.24
C ARG A 297 -17.47 -19.68 0.23
N LEU A 298 -17.15 -20.22 1.40
CA LEU A 298 -16.55 -21.53 1.54
C LEU A 298 -17.67 -22.53 1.84
N VAL A 299 -17.99 -23.39 0.87
CA VAL A 299 -19.03 -24.41 1.02
C VAL A 299 -18.37 -25.72 1.45
N PRO A 300 -18.59 -26.22 2.68
CA PRO A 300 -18.00 -27.49 3.10
C PRO A 300 -18.51 -28.65 2.24
N THR A 301 -17.64 -29.61 1.90
CA THR A 301 -18.08 -30.78 1.09
C THR A 301 -18.87 -31.82 1.89
N GLN A 302 -18.80 -31.75 3.23
CA GLN A 302 -19.44 -32.70 4.16
C GLN A 302 -20.53 -32.05 5.03
N SER A 303 -20.87 -30.78 4.80
CA SER A 303 -21.86 -30.03 5.57
C SER A 303 -22.56 -28.98 4.69
N ASP A 304 -23.87 -28.80 4.89
CA ASP A 304 -24.70 -27.91 4.07
C ASP A 304 -24.68 -26.43 4.51
N THR A 305 -23.82 -26.05 5.46
CA THR A 305 -23.75 -24.65 5.94
C THR A 305 -22.51 -23.95 5.36
N PRO A 306 -22.67 -23.07 4.35
CA PRO A 306 -21.58 -22.26 3.84
C PRO A 306 -21.05 -21.29 4.89
N ILE A 307 -19.76 -20.97 4.78
CA ILE A 307 -19.13 -19.90 5.54
C ILE A 307 -19.03 -18.69 4.63
N ASP A 308 -19.78 -17.64 4.95
CA ASP A 308 -19.74 -16.38 4.21
C ASP A 308 -18.46 -15.60 4.55
N ILE A 309 -17.75 -15.21 3.51
CA ILE A 309 -16.54 -14.39 3.57
C ILE A 309 -16.91 -12.96 3.19
N THR A 310 -16.79 -12.05 4.15
CA THR A 310 -17.29 -10.67 4.02
C THR A 310 -16.17 -9.63 4.08
N LYS A 311 -14.97 -10.04 4.52
CA LYS A 311 -13.76 -9.21 4.56
C LYS A 311 -12.86 -9.55 3.37
N ARG A 312 -12.10 -8.58 2.87
CA ARG A 312 -11.13 -8.79 1.77
C ARG A 312 -9.88 -9.57 2.20
N ARG A 313 -9.60 -9.67 3.50
CA ARG A 313 -8.59 -10.54 4.10
C ARG A 313 -9.21 -11.28 5.26
N VAL A 314 -9.02 -12.59 5.32
CA VAL A 314 -9.63 -13.48 6.31
C VAL A 314 -8.57 -14.43 6.83
N ASN A 315 -8.34 -14.40 8.13
CA ASN A 315 -7.54 -15.40 8.81
C ASN A 315 -8.42 -16.59 9.19
N ILE A 316 -8.03 -17.78 8.77
CA ILE A 316 -8.71 -19.04 9.08
C ILE A 316 -7.83 -19.86 10.01
N GLY A 317 -8.41 -20.38 11.09
CA GLY A 317 -7.67 -21.19 12.04
C GLY A 317 -8.53 -21.70 13.19
N ARG A 318 -7.90 -22.42 14.12
CA ARG A 318 -8.58 -22.96 15.32
C ARG A 318 -8.71 -21.91 16.43
N ASP A 319 -7.87 -20.88 16.43
CA ASP A 319 -7.89 -19.85 17.46
C ASP A 319 -9.14 -18.96 17.36
N ARG A 320 -9.62 -18.46 18.50
CA ARG A 320 -10.82 -17.60 18.55
C ARG A 320 -10.57 -16.19 17.99
N SER A 321 -9.31 -15.79 17.84
CA SER A 321 -8.92 -14.54 17.19
C SER A 321 -9.01 -14.59 15.66
N CYS A 322 -9.24 -15.75 15.05
CA CYS A 322 -9.43 -15.89 13.61
C CYS A 322 -10.81 -15.38 13.16
N ASP A 323 -10.86 -14.85 11.95
CA ASP A 323 -12.10 -14.41 11.31
C ASP A 323 -13.02 -15.59 10.99
N VAL A 324 -12.43 -16.72 10.56
CA VAL A 324 -13.13 -18.00 10.40
C VAL A 324 -12.52 -19.02 11.33
N ILE A 325 -13.33 -19.48 12.29
CA ILE A 325 -12.91 -20.42 13.32
C ILE A 325 -13.26 -21.84 12.89
N LEU A 326 -12.23 -22.64 12.59
CA LEU A 326 -12.34 -24.08 12.36
C LEU A 326 -11.83 -24.81 13.60
N ALA A 327 -12.74 -25.09 14.55
CA ALA A 327 -12.43 -25.64 15.87
C ALA A 327 -12.06 -27.13 15.88
N PHE A 328 -11.25 -27.59 14.90
CA PHE A 328 -10.81 -28.97 14.78
C PHE A 328 -9.37 -29.13 15.26
N SER A 329 -9.08 -30.20 16.01
CA SER A 329 -7.74 -30.43 16.60
C SER A 329 -6.60 -30.53 15.59
N ASP A 330 -6.91 -30.88 14.34
CA ASP A 330 -5.95 -30.96 13.24
C ASP A 330 -5.74 -29.62 12.50
N VAL A 331 -6.43 -28.55 12.91
CA VAL A 331 -6.25 -27.19 12.39
C VAL A 331 -5.36 -26.39 13.37
N SER A 332 -4.29 -25.79 12.85
CA SER A 332 -3.43 -24.83 13.58
C SER A 332 -4.18 -23.61 14.10
N GLY A 333 -3.64 -22.95 15.14
CA GLY A 333 -4.23 -21.74 15.73
C GLY A 333 -4.52 -20.65 14.69
N HIS A 334 -3.52 -20.31 13.88
CA HIS A 334 -3.66 -19.57 12.62
C HIS A 334 -3.21 -20.50 11.50
N HIS A 335 -4.13 -20.91 10.62
CA HIS A 335 -3.87 -21.96 9.64
C HIS A 335 -3.54 -21.41 8.26
N CYS A 336 -4.44 -20.61 7.70
CA CYS A 336 -4.24 -19.99 6.41
C CYS A 336 -4.88 -18.61 6.38
N GLN A 337 -4.46 -17.79 5.42
CA GLN A 337 -5.07 -16.51 5.14
C GLN A 337 -5.65 -16.53 3.73
N LEU A 338 -6.92 -16.16 3.62
CA LEU A 338 -7.52 -15.79 2.34
C LEU A 338 -7.37 -14.29 2.14
N TYR A 339 -7.07 -13.88 0.90
CA TYR A 339 -7.09 -12.47 0.56
C TYR A 339 -7.49 -12.25 -0.90
N LEU A 340 -8.20 -11.15 -1.14
CA LEU A 340 -8.68 -10.74 -2.45
C LEU A 340 -7.66 -9.80 -3.11
N HIS A 341 -7.26 -10.09 -4.34
CA HIS A 341 -6.35 -9.26 -5.11
C HIS A 341 -6.76 -9.25 -6.59
N LEU A 342 -6.97 -8.05 -7.16
CA LEU A 342 -7.41 -7.85 -8.55
C LEU A 342 -8.64 -8.69 -8.95
N GLY A 343 -9.61 -8.80 -8.04
CA GLY A 343 -10.84 -9.59 -8.22
C GLY A 343 -10.68 -11.11 -8.06
N TRP A 344 -9.48 -11.61 -7.75
CA TRP A 344 -9.22 -13.02 -7.52
C TRP A 344 -8.91 -13.32 -6.06
N TRP A 345 -9.47 -14.43 -5.57
CA TRP A 345 -9.13 -14.92 -4.24
C TRP A 345 -7.83 -15.72 -4.27
N TYR A 346 -6.98 -15.47 -3.29
CA TYR A 346 -5.76 -16.22 -3.04
C TYR A 346 -5.84 -16.83 -1.64
N VAL A 347 -5.20 -17.98 -1.48
CA VAL A 347 -4.96 -18.58 -0.17
C VAL A 347 -3.46 -18.68 0.06
N LYS A 348 -3.04 -18.39 1.28
CA LYS A 348 -1.68 -18.59 1.79
C LYS A 348 -1.72 -19.48 3.02
N ASP A 349 -1.03 -20.61 2.97
CA ASP A 349 -0.80 -21.44 4.16
C ASP A 349 0.20 -20.73 5.09
N LEU A 350 -0.11 -20.67 6.39
CA LEU A 350 0.75 -20.04 7.39
C LEU A 350 1.77 -21.03 7.97
N GLN A 351 2.37 -21.84 7.09
CA GLN A 351 3.38 -22.86 7.40
C GLN A 351 2.89 -23.92 8.39
N THR A 352 1.67 -24.40 8.17
CA THR A 352 1.03 -25.31 9.08
C THR A 352 1.51 -26.74 8.88
N LYS A 353 1.51 -27.52 9.96
CA LYS A 353 1.93 -28.94 9.91
C LYS A 353 1.09 -29.75 8.91
N ASN A 354 -0.23 -29.61 8.98
CA ASN A 354 -1.17 -30.38 8.16
C ASN A 354 -1.42 -29.77 6.78
N GLY A 355 -1.06 -28.50 6.60
CA GLY A 355 -1.04 -27.81 5.31
C GLY A 355 -2.41 -27.45 4.76
N THR A 356 -2.38 -26.50 3.85
CA THR A 356 -3.51 -26.14 2.98
C THR A 356 -3.27 -26.72 1.59
N ARG A 357 -4.33 -27.20 0.94
CA ARG A 357 -4.30 -27.75 -0.42
C ARG A 357 -5.34 -27.07 -1.31
N ILE A 358 -5.05 -26.98 -2.61
CA ILE A 358 -6.05 -26.69 -3.64
C ILE A 358 -6.07 -27.84 -4.63
N ASP A 359 -7.25 -28.41 -4.88
CA ASP A 359 -7.49 -29.56 -5.76
C ASP A 359 -6.54 -30.73 -5.43
N GLY A 360 -6.36 -31.00 -4.13
CA GLY A 360 -5.48 -32.05 -3.62
C GLY A 360 -3.98 -31.73 -3.63
N VAL A 361 -3.55 -30.62 -4.22
CA VAL A 361 -2.13 -30.21 -4.26
C VAL A 361 -1.84 -29.28 -3.08
N ARG A 362 -0.80 -29.59 -2.29
CA ARG A 362 -0.38 -28.72 -1.17
C ARG A 362 0.20 -27.41 -1.70
N ILE A 363 -0.24 -26.30 -1.11
CA ILE A 363 0.14 -24.96 -1.54
C ILE A 363 0.88 -24.23 -0.42
N LYS A 364 1.80 -23.33 -0.80
CA LYS A 364 2.30 -22.27 0.09
C LYS A 364 1.43 -21.02 -0.08
N ARG A 365 1.21 -20.62 -1.34
CA ARG A 365 0.31 -19.57 -1.77
C ARG A 365 -0.19 -19.93 -3.17
N LYS A 366 -1.49 -19.78 -3.44
CA LYS A 366 -2.02 -20.02 -4.79
C LYS A 366 -3.33 -19.25 -4.98
N ARG A 367 -3.53 -18.77 -6.20
CA ARG A 367 -4.82 -18.22 -6.62
C ARG A 367 -5.88 -19.32 -6.71
N MET A 368 -7.06 -19.07 -6.17
CA MET A 368 -8.23 -19.93 -6.30
C MET A 368 -9.15 -19.39 -7.38
N ARG A 369 -9.65 -20.24 -8.26
CA ARG A 369 -10.73 -19.93 -9.20
C ARG A 369 -12.09 -20.20 -8.55
N PRO A 370 -13.17 -19.59 -9.04
CA PRO A 370 -14.51 -20.00 -8.64
C PRO A 370 -14.72 -21.50 -8.87
N GLY A 371 -15.09 -22.23 -7.82
CA GLY A 371 -15.29 -23.68 -7.85
C GLY A 371 -14.08 -24.52 -7.45
N ASP A 372 -12.90 -23.92 -7.22
CA ASP A 372 -11.73 -24.68 -6.76
C ASP A 372 -11.99 -25.31 -5.38
N GLU A 373 -11.43 -26.50 -5.16
CA GLU A 373 -11.53 -27.21 -3.90
C GLU A 373 -10.35 -26.84 -2.99
N ILE A 374 -10.62 -26.19 -1.85
CA ILE A 374 -9.63 -25.89 -0.82
C ILE A 374 -9.74 -26.92 0.32
N SER A 375 -8.62 -27.57 0.66
CA SER A 375 -8.51 -28.39 1.87
C SER A 375 -7.68 -27.67 2.93
N ILE A 376 -8.24 -27.49 4.12
CA ILE A 376 -7.57 -26.96 5.31
C ILE A 376 -7.39 -28.13 6.29
N ALA A 377 -6.16 -28.61 6.46
CA ALA A 377 -5.88 -29.91 7.07
C ALA A 377 -6.64 -31.07 6.37
N LYS A 378 -7.65 -31.64 7.03
CA LYS A 378 -8.51 -32.72 6.50
C LYS A 378 -9.91 -32.23 6.08
N HIS A 379 -10.18 -30.94 6.23
CA HIS A 379 -11.49 -30.35 6.00
C HIS A 379 -11.52 -29.67 4.64
N THR A 380 -12.48 -30.03 3.82
CA THR A 380 -12.53 -29.63 2.42
C THR A 380 -13.72 -28.71 2.16
N PHE A 381 -13.49 -27.66 1.39
CA PHE A 381 -14.47 -26.66 1.01
C PHE A 381 -14.35 -26.35 -0.48
N THR A 382 -15.44 -25.94 -1.10
CA THR A 382 -15.44 -25.34 -2.43
C THR A 382 -15.58 -23.83 -2.28
N ILE A 383 -14.71 -23.05 -2.94
CA ILE A 383 -14.83 -21.60 -2.92
C ILE A 383 -15.77 -21.11 -4.02
N GLN A 384 -16.74 -20.26 -3.68
CA GLN A 384 -17.69 -19.67 -4.61
C GLN A 384 -17.60 -18.15 -4.55
N TYR A 385 -17.37 -17.50 -5.69
CA TYR A 385 -17.37 -16.04 -5.83
C TYR A 385 -17.45 -15.66 -7.32
N ASP A 386 -17.79 -14.40 -7.61
CA ASP A 386 -17.77 -13.85 -8.97
C ASP A 386 -16.57 -12.89 -9.11
N PRO A 387 -15.52 -13.24 -9.90
CA PRO A 387 -14.37 -12.36 -10.10
C PRO A 387 -14.74 -11.01 -10.74
N GLY A 388 -15.77 -10.98 -11.61
CA GLY A 388 -16.22 -9.77 -12.29
C GLY A 388 -16.85 -8.78 -11.32
N GLU A 389 -17.69 -9.26 -10.40
CA GLU A 389 -18.25 -8.42 -9.32
C GLU A 389 -17.20 -7.91 -8.33
N LEU A 390 -16.04 -8.57 -8.29
CA LEU A 390 -14.90 -8.22 -7.44
C LEU A 390 -13.82 -7.40 -8.18
N GLY A 391 -14.08 -6.98 -9.42
CA GLY A 391 -13.21 -6.06 -10.16
C GLY A 391 -12.11 -6.72 -11.00
N ALA A 392 -12.22 -8.01 -11.34
CA ALA A 392 -11.31 -8.64 -12.30
C ALA A 392 -11.54 -8.08 -13.72
N ILE A 393 -10.48 -7.57 -14.37
CA ILE A 393 -10.52 -7.03 -15.74
C ILE A 393 -9.58 -7.86 -16.64
N GLY A 394 -10.07 -8.31 -17.79
CA GLY A 394 -9.30 -9.06 -18.79
C GLY A 394 -9.50 -10.59 -18.74
N PRO A 395 -8.90 -11.36 -19.68
CA PRO A 395 -9.00 -12.81 -19.69
C PRO A 395 -8.36 -13.41 -18.44
N THR A 396 -8.90 -14.54 -17.95
CA THR A 396 -8.37 -15.26 -16.79
C THR A 396 -6.84 -15.37 -16.89
N PRO A 397 -6.07 -14.77 -15.95
CA PRO A 397 -4.61 -14.88 -15.96
C PRO A 397 -4.18 -16.35 -16.05
N PRO A 398 -3.03 -16.68 -16.68
CA PRO A 398 -2.54 -18.05 -16.75
C PRO A 398 -2.41 -18.68 -15.34
N PRO A 399 -2.44 -20.02 -15.22
CA PRO A 399 -2.22 -20.69 -13.94
C PRO A 399 -0.92 -20.19 -13.31
N ASP A 400 -0.91 -19.96 -12.00
CA ASP A 400 0.34 -19.70 -11.28
C ASP A 400 1.30 -20.88 -11.57
N PRO A 401 2.55 -20.62 -12.00
CA PRO A 401 3.53 -21.67 -12.16
C PRO A 401 3.96 -22.16 -10.76
N TRP A 402 3.18 -23.10 -10.24
CA TRP A 402 3.39 -23.91 -9.03
C TRP A 402 3.09 -23.24 -7.68
#